data_AF-A0AAJ2PEH6-F1
#
_entry.id   AF-A0AAJ2PEH6-F1
#
_cell.length_a   1.000
_cell.length_b   1.000
_cell.length_c   1.000
_cell.angle_alpha   90.00
_cell.angle_beta   90.00
_cell.angle_gamma   90.00
#
_symmetry.space_group_name_H-M   'P 1'
#
loop_
_entity.id
_entity.type
_entity.pdbx_description
1 polymer ?
#
loop_
_entity_poly.entity_id
_entity_poly.type
_entity_poly.pdbx_seq_one_letter_code
_entity_poly.pdbx_strand_id
1 'polypeptide(L)' 'MSKNTIVCDYREEEIALILEKFGFKIVKENLEVGDFVLSKDVCIERKSYDDFVNSILDKRIFTQCSFLSTHFKKPIL' A
#
# COMPACT_ATOMS: atom_id res chain seq x y z
N MET A 1 10.74 2.25 -13.07
CA MET A 1 10.88 1.11 -12.15
C MET A 1 11.24 -0.13 -12.96
N SER A 2 12.21 -0.93 -12.51
CA SER A 2 12.41 -2.26 -13.10
C SER A 2 11.23 -3.15 -12.76
N LYS A 3 10.99 -4.22 -13.54
CA LYS A 3 9.80 -5.08 -13.44
C LYS A 3 9.60 -5.77 -12.07
N ASN A 4 10.60 -5.72 -11.18
CA ASN A 4 10.61 -6.35 -9.86
C ASN A 4 10.86 -5.35 -8.70
N THR A 5 10.71 -4.04 -8.91
CA THR A 5 10.86 -3.05 -7.82
C THR A 5 9.50 -2.68 -7.23
N ILE A 6 9.38 -2.73 -5.90
CA ILE A 6 8.21 -2.25 -5.15
C ILE A 6 8.68 -1.13 -4.23
N VAL A 7 7.97 0.00 -4.23
CA VAL A 7 8.17 1.02 -3.19
C VAL A 7 7.24 0.65 -2.03
N CYS A 8 7.78 0.60 -0.82
CA CYS A 8 7.11 0.16 0.38
C CYS A 8 7.16 1.27 1.41
N ASP A 9 6.06 1.51 2.12
CA ASP A 9 6.08 2.41 3.26
C ASP A 9 6.97 1.82 4.38
N TYR A 10 7.75 2.66 5.06
CA TYR A 10 8.59 2.24 6.19
C TYR A 10 7.83 1.54 7.33
N ARG A 11 6.52 1.77 7.45
CA ARG A 11 5.64 1.13 8.45
C ARG A 11 5.36 -0.35 8.17
N GLU A 12 5.54 -0.81 6.92
CA GLU A 12 5.24 -2.18 6.48
C GLU A 12 6.49 -3.09 6.41
N GLU A 13 7.42 -2.90 7.34
CA GLU A 13 8.72 -3.58 7.39
C GLU A 13 8.60 -5.12 7.33
N GLU A 14 7.63 -5.70 8.05
CA GLU A 14 7.45 -7.15 8.10
C GLU A 14 7.15 -7.73 6.71
N ILE A 15 6.27 -7.07 5.95
CA ILE A 15 5.89 -7.50 4.61
C ILE A 15 7.02 -7.23 3.61
N ALA A 16 7.73 -6.11 3.75
CA ALA A 16 8.91 -5.81 2.94
C ALA A 16 9.94 -6.95 2.99
N LEU A 17 10.27 -7.43 4.19
CA LEU A 17 11.22 -8.54 4.39
C LEU A 17 10.75 -9.85 3.75
N ILE A 18 9.44 -10.10 3.73
CA ILE A 18 8.86 -11.27 3.06
C ILE A 18 9.03 -11.14 1.55
N LEU A 19 8.68 -9.98 0.97
CA LEU A 19 8.79 -9.72 -0.47
C LEU A 19 10.24 -9.78 -0.96
N GLU A 20 11.20 -9.31 -0.17
CA GLU A 20 12.63 -9.45 -0.47
C GLU A 20 13.04 -10.92 -0.58
N LYS A 21 12.56 -11.79 0.32
CA LYS A 21 12.81 -13.25 0.24
C LYS A 21 12.21 -13.89 -1.01
N PHE A 22 11.16 -13.32 -1.58
CA PHE A 22 10.58 -13.72 -2.86
C PHE A 22 11.30 -13.12 -4.09
N GLY A 23 12.38 -12.36 -3.89
CA GLY A 23 13.21 -11.81 -4.96
C GLY A 23 12.77 -10.46 -5.49
N PHE A 24 11.87 -9.75 -4.80
CA PHE A 24 11.55 -8.36 -5.12
C PHE A 24 12.63 -7.42 -4.58
N LYS A 25 12.90 -6.35 -5.34
CA LYS A 25 13.69 -5.23 -4.85
C LYS A 25 12.76 -4.27 -4.12
N ILE A 26 12.95 -4.08 -2.83
CA ILE A 26 12.17 -3.12 -2.05
C ILE A 26 12.92 -1.79 -1.95
N VAL A 27 12.20 -0.69 -2.20
CA VAL A 27 12.64 0.67 -1.91
C VAL A 27 11.74 1.18 -0.80
N LYS A 28 12.31 1.41 0.38
CA LYS A 28 11.52 1.89 1.53
C LYS A 28 11.45 3.41 1.47
N GLU A 29 10.25 3.97 1.56
CA GLU A 29 9.98 5.41 1.52
C GLU A 29 8.87 5.78 2.52
N ASN A 30 8.74 7.06 2.83
CA ASN A 30 7.60 7.54 3.61
C ASN A 30 6.50 7.92 2.63
N LEU A 31 5.52 7.03 2.45
CA LEU A 31 4.48 7.22 1.47
C LEU A 31 3.36 8.09 2.05
N GLU A 32 3.02 9.15 1.33
CA GLU A 32 1.85 9.97 1.66
C GLU A 32 0.53 9.23 1.39
N VAL A 33 0.55 8.23 0.48
CA VAL A 33 -0.63 7.50 0.02
C VAL A 33 -0.35 6.01 -0.15
N GLY A 34 -1.11 5.18 0.57
CA GLY A 34 -1.02 3.72 0.52
C GLY A 34 0.28 3.18 1.12
N ASP A 35 0.43 1.86 1.02
CA ASP A 35 1.49 1.12 1.70
C ASP A 35 2.51 0.51 0.73
N PHE A 36 2.07 0.14 -0.48
CA PHE A 36 2.93 -0.43 -1.51
C PHE A 36 2.61 0.13 -2.89
N VAL A 37 3.58 0.75 -3.55
CA VAL A 37 3.47 1.20 -4.94
C VAL A 37 4.16 0.19 -5.85
N LEU A 38 3.34 -0.55 -6.61
CA LEU A 38 3.83 -1.57 -7.55
C LEU A 38 4.19 -0.98 -8.92
N SER A 39 3.55 0.14 -9.27
CA SER A 39 3.80 0.89 -10.49
C SER A 39 3.20 2.29 -10.37
N LYS A 40 3.41 3.15 -11.37
CA LYS A 40 2.75 4.47 -11.44
C LYS A 40 1.22 4.41 -11.38
N ASP A 41 0.62 3.28 -11.74
CA ASP A 41 -0.85 3.15 -11.82
C ASP A 41 -1.43 2.37 -10.63
N VAL A 42 -0.62 1.57 -9.93
CA VAL A 42 -1.10 0.58 -8.95
C VAL A 42 -0.47 0.85 -7.58
N CYS A 43 -1.32 1.14 -6.61
CA CYS A 43 -0.98 1.24 -5.20
C CYS A 43 -1.87 0.28 -4.41
N ILE A 44 -1.29 -0.34 -3.37
CA ILE A 44 -1.96 -1.21 -2.42
C ILE A 44 -1.93 -0.52 -1.06
N GLU A 45 -3.09 -0.41 -0.42
CA GLU A 45 -3.24 -0.15 1.00
C GLU A 45 -3.51 -1.49 1.68
N ARG A 46 -2.66 -1.90 2.62
CA ARG A 46 -2.86 -3.11 3.40
C ARG A 46 -3.74 -2.78 4.60
N LYS A 47 -4.69 -3.65 4.90
CA LYS A 47 -5.52 -3.51 6.08
C LYS A 47 -5.73 -4.85 6.77
N SER A 48 -5.57 -4.88 8.09
CA SER A 48 -5.95 -6.05 8.88
C SER A 48 -7.47 -6.16 8.91
N TYR A 49 -7.99 -7.35 9.22
CA TYR A 49 -9.43 -7.55 9.36
C TYR A 49 -10.06 -6.57 10.36
N ASP A 50 -9.45 -6.44 11.55
CA ASP A 50 -9.97 -5.57 12.59
C ASP A 50 -9.88 -4.08 12.21
N ASP A 51 -8.78 -3.61 11.62
CA ASP A 51 -8.70 -2.22 11.15
C ASP A 51 -9.68 -1.96 10.00
N PHE A 52 -9.92 -2.95 9.13
CA PHE A 52 -10.89 -2.82 8.05
C PHE A 52 -12.31 -2.65 8.61
N VAL A 53 -12.73 -3.53 9.53
CA VAL A 53 -14.04 -3.42 10.19
C VAL A 53 -14.16 -2.09 10.93
N ASN A 54 -13.17 -1.71 11.74
CA ASN A 54 -13.19 -0.45 12.49
C ASN A 54 -13.20 0.78 11.56
N SER A 55 -12.45 0.75 10.46
CA SER A 55 -12.43 1.86 9.49
C SER A 55 -13.77 2.07 8.78
N ILE A 56 -14.56 1.00 8.61
CA ILE A 56 -15.93 1.09 8.10
C ILE A 56 -16.83 1.74 9.15
N LEU A 57 -16.76 1.27 10.41
CA LEU A 57 -17.56 1.80 11.52
C LEU A 57 -17.28 3.29 11.75
N ASP A 58 -16.00 3.68 11.72
CA ASP A 58 -15.53 5.05 11.87
C ASP A 58 -15.67 5.89 10.59
N LYS A 59 -16.13 5.28 9.48
CA LYS A 59 -16.23 5.87 8.14
C LYS A 59 -14.91 6.38 7.55
N ARG A 60 -13.77 6.13 8.20
CA ARG A 60 -12.42 6.50 7.70
C ARG A 60 -12.09 5.82 6.37
N ILE A 61 -12.67 4.65 6.11
CA ILE A 61 -12.42 3.87 4.89
C ILE A 61 -12.77 4.65 3.62
N PHE A 62 -13.81 5.48 3.64
CA PHE A 62 -14.25 6.23 2.46
C PHE A 62 -13.24 7.31 2.08
N THR A 63 -12.69 8.02 3.07
CA THR A 63 -11.64 9.02 2.85
C THR A 63 -10.37 8.36 2.34
N GLN A 64 -9.99 7.19 2.89
CA GLN A 64 -8.84 6.41 2.42
C GLN A 64 -9.01 5.98 0.96
N CYS A 65 -10.14 5.37 0.61
CA CYS A 65 -10.44 4.98 -0.78
C CYS A 65 -10.45 6.18 -1.74
N SER A 66 -11.02 7.32 -1.32
CA SER A 66 -11.03 8.56 -2.11
C SER A 66 -9.60 9.05 -2.36
N PHE A 67 -8.76 9.05 -1.33
CA PHE A 67 -7.37 9.49 -1.45
C PHE A 67 -6.55 8.57 -2.36
N LEU A 68 -6.70 7.24 -2.22
CA LEU A 68 -6.07 6.26 -3.10
C LEU A 68 -6.51 6.42 -4.56
N SER A 69 -7.81 6.53 -4.83
CA SER A 69 -8.35 6.66 -6.19
C SER A 69 -8.09 8.00 -6.86
N THR A 70 -7.82 9.05 -6.08
CA THR A 70 -7.37 10.34 -6.61
C THR A 70 -5.94 10.28 -7.13
N HIS A 71 -5.07 9.50 -6.49
CA HIS A 71 -3.63 9.45 -6.82
C HIS A 71 -3.25 8.30 -7.74
N PHE A 72 -4.00 7.20 -7.74
CA PHE A 72 -3.69 6.00 -8.51
C PHE A 72 -4.85 5.59 -9.40
N LYS A 73 -4.53 5.17 -10.63
CA LYS A 73 -5.54 4.71 -11.61
C LYS A 73 -6.16 3.37 -11.23
N LYS A 74 -5.42 2.52 -10.52
CA LYS A 74 -5.79 1.16 -10.12
C LYS A 74 -5.44 0.95 -8.65
N PRO A 75 -6.08 1.66 -7.72
CA PRO A 75 -5.86 1.46 -6.30
C PRO A 75 -6.44 0.10 -5.88
N ILE A 76 -5.81 -0.53 -4.90
CA ILE A 76 -6.27 -1.75 -4.26
C ILE A 76 -6.23 -1.50 -2.75
N LEU A 77 -7.29 -1.93 -2.06
CA LEU A 77 -7.44 -1.91 -0.61
C LEU A 77 -7.65 -3.36 -0.14
#